data_AF-A0A497IDW0-F1
#
_entry.id   AF-A0A497IDW0-F1
#
_cell.length_a   1.000
_cell.length_b   1.000
_cell.length_c   1.000
_cell.angle_alpha   90.00
_cell.angle_beta   90.00
_cell.angle_gamma   90.00
#
_symmetry.space_group_name_H-M   'P 1'
#
loop_
_entity.id
_entity.type
_entity.pdbx_description
1 polymer ?
#
loop_
_entity_poly.entity_id
_entity_poly.type
_entity_poly.pdbx_seq_one_letter_code
_entity_poly.pdbx_strand_id
1 'polypeptide(L)'
;MSESKELRAIIGRLIDLDNVNVGFRVEYKNKIDKKTYVLTEDENGYLIEIKKGGRIVRVYLNSSDDLNEHESLSDVDKKVFSKLFEYLNSGKQVSKVSISGLRLKNPILTASIGQSVLANVSKQILPEDRIRLYNLWKEKKEKFEEEVQDIFIDIITSQLKDKLESTDLPTPISPTSVALSEIPNYYIYDPKETYTLDIKIKLFNKLAESICGRCGQRLYGLYVPEEGIEIKEILKGYVPDFYNVNISSIAGVGRINLREIGPFEYMFYLLDKISQEIFRGNKTPVYHVELFMIEGVGGGKKFFSHYVIPNLNEVFSKLYHGSDRYTSYGISKVKALISSFLVENWNVDNNLKKNHSEIAHAHINRFLYFVFCHKRLDMDSILFLVDLKIRLGDTTPIRYLEEVISWM
;
A
#
# COMPACT_ATOMS: atom_id res chain seq x y z
N MET A 1 9.13 -26.92 -5.67
CA MET A 1 10.50 -26.35 -5.85
C MET A 1 10.53 -25.14 -6.77
N SER A 2 9.61 -25.02 -7.74
CA SER A 2 9.44 -23.82 -8.60
C SER A 2 8.86 -22.62 -7.82
N GLU A 3 7.80 -22.84 -7.04
CA GLU A 3 7.05 -21.79 -6.31
C GLU A 3 7.92 -20.99 -5.32
N SER A 4 8.82 -21.67 -4.59
CA SER A 4 9.72 -20.99 -3.65
C SER A 4 10.76 -20.12 -4.36
N LYS A 5 11.16 -20.49 -5.59
CA LYS A 5 12.08 -19.67 -6.40
C LYS A 5 11.36 -18.45 -6.96
N GLU A 6 10.11 -18.61 -7.38
CA GLU A 6 9.27 -17.52 -7.85
C GLU A 6 9.00 -16.49 -6.74
N LEU A 7 8.60 -16.94 -5.54
CA LEU A 7 8.43 -16.05 -4.38
C LEU A 7 9.73 -15.32 -4.03
N ARG A 8 10.87 -16.02 -3.99
CA ARG A 8 12.18 -15.39 -3.74
C ARG A 8 12.49 -14.32 -4.78
N ALA A 9 12.24 -14.59 -6.06
CA ALA A 9 12.48 -13.64 -7.15
C ALA A 9 11.57 -12.40 -7.04
N ILE A 10 10.29 -12.58 -6.70
CA ILE A 10 9.36 -11.48 -6.47
C ILE A 10 9.85 -10.59 -5.31
N ILE A 11 10.21 -11.20 -4.18
CA ILE A 11 10.70 -10.46 -3.00
C ILE A 11 12.03 -9.77 -3.30
N GLY A 12 12.96 -10.43 -3.98
CA GLY A 12 14.24 -9.82 -4.36
C GLY A 12 14.09 -8.57 -5.24
N ARG A 13 13.11 -8.57 -6.16
CA ARG A 13 12.79 -7.39 -6.98
C ARG A 13 12.16 -6.25 -6.18
N LEU A 14 11.40 -6.59 -5.14
CA LEU A 14 10.56 -5.64 -4.41
C LEU A 14 11.14 -5.15 -3.09
N ILE A 15 12.11 -5.84 -2.49
CA ILE A 15 12.67 -5.40 -1.22
C ILE A 15 13.29 -4.01 -1.38
N ASP A 16 12.93 -3.10 -0.46
CA ASP A 16 13.42 -1.73 -0.42
C ASP A 16 14.27 -1.58 0.83
N LEU A 17 15.58 -1.39 0.62
CA LEU A 17 16.57 -1.21 1.68
C LEU A 17 17.01 0.24 1.84
N ASP A 18 16.51 1.17 1.00
CA ASP A 18 17.02 2.56 0.94
C ASP A 18 16.81 3.32 2.27
N ASN A 19 15.83 2.88 3.08
CA ASN A 19 15.47 3.51 4.35
C ASN A 19 15.58 2.53 5.53
N VAL A 20 16.34 1.44 5.36
CA VAL A 20 16.48 0.42 6.39
C VAL A 20 17.64 0.78 7.31
N ASN A 21 17.32 1.03 8.58
CA ASN A 21 18.32 1.13 9.64
C ASN A 21 18.43 -0.23 10.37
N VAL A 22 19.66 -0.75 10.42
CA VAL A 22 20.03 -1.99 11.10
C VAL A 22 20.86 -1.63 12.34
N GLY A 23 20.39 -2.07 13.50
CA GLY A 23 21.10 -1.93 14.77
C GLY A 23 21.47 -3.28 15.37
N PHE A 24 22.64 -3.36 16.00
CA PHE A 24 23.16 -4.56 16.65
C PHE A 24 23.05 -4.42 18.16
N ARG A 25 22.40 -5.39 18.79
CA ARG A 25 22.02 -5.32 20.20
C ARG A 25 22.67 -6.40 21.03
N VAL A 26 23.21 -6.00 22.18
CA VAL A 26 23.62 -6.89 23.28
C VAL A 26 22.72 -6.64 24.49
N GLU A 27 22.29 -7.71 25.15
CA GLU A 27 21.42 -7.63 26.31
C GLU A 27 21.99 -8.40 27.50
N TYR A 28 21.96 -7.78 28.68
CA TYR A 28 22.29 -8.42 29.94
C TYR A 28 21.17 -8.27 30.95
N LYS A 29 20.70 -9.40 31.49
CA LYS A 29 19.66 -9.45 32.53
C LYS A 29 20.30 -9.73 33.88
N ASN A 30 20.29 -8.74 34.77
CA ASN A 30 20.66 -8.94 36.16
C ASN A 30 19.47 -9.56 36.91
N LYS A 31 19.60 -10.83 37.30
CA LYS A 31 18.56 -11.58 38.00
C LYS A 31 18.28 -11.07 39.42
N ILE A 32 19.25 -10.43 40.06
CA ILE A 32 19.15 -9.96 41.45
C ILE A 32 18.24 -8.72 41.51
N ASP A 33 18.53 -7.72 40.68
CA ASP A 33 17.82 -6.43 40.71
C ASP A 33 16.67 -6.34 39.71
N LYS A 34 16.41 -7.43 38.97
CA LYS A 34 15.47 -7.50 37.83
C LYS A 34 15.68 -6.37 36.81
N LYS A 35 16.91 -5.87 36.70
CA LYS A 35 17.31 -4.87 35.72
C LYS A 35 17.74 -5.56 34.42
N THR A 36 17.29 -5.04 33.29
CA THR A 36 17.78 -5.43 31.96
C THR A 36 18.54 -4.27 31.35
N TYR A 37 19.79 -4.51 30.99
CA TYR A 37 20.67 -3.56 30.31
C TYR A 37 20.73 -3.93 28.85
N VAL A 38 20.60 -2.94 27.98
CA VAL A 38 20.57 -3.10 26.54
C VAL A 38 21.52 -2.09 25.93
N LEU A 39 22.49 -2.56 25.16
CA LEU A 39 23.31 -1.73 24.30
C LEU A 39 22.88 -2.02 22.86
N THR A 40 22.53 -0.98 22.10
CA THR A 40 22.28 -1.07 20.66
C THR A 40 23.25 -0.14 19.95
N GLU A 41 23.95 -0.64 18.94
CA GLU A 41 24.81 0.12 18.06
C GLU A 41 24.18 0.18 16.67
N ASP A 42 24.06 1.37 16.09
CA ASP A 42 23.59 1.57 14.72
C ASP A 42 24.44 2.65 14.02
N GLU A 43 24.00 3.08 12.83
CA GLU A 43 24.67 4.12 12.04
C GLU A 43 24.74 5.50 12.72
N ASN A 44 23.93 5.74 13.75
CA ASN A 44 23.88 7.01 14.49
C ASN A 44 24.66 6.96 15.82
N GLY A 45 25.32 5.84 16.14
CA GLY A 45 26.09 5.66 17.37
C GLY A 45 25.47 4.60 18.28
N TYR A 46 25.39 4.89 19.59
CA TYR A 46 24.95 3.93 20.60
C TYR A 46 23.71 4.40 21.35
N LEU A 47 22.73 3.51 21.47
CA LEU A 47 21.59 3.65 22.37
C LEU A 47 21.74 2.66 23.51
N ILE A 48 21.84 3.17 24.73
CA ILE A 48 21.79 2.36 25.95
C ILE A 48 20.41 2.47 26.61
N GLU A 49 19.82 1.33 26.99
CA GLU A 49 18.58 1.26 27.74
C GLU A 49 18.75 0.49 29.06
N ILE A 50 18.21 1.03 30.15
CA ILE A 50 18.06 0.31 31.42
C ILE A 50 16.57 0.13 31.69
N LYS A 51 16.13 -1.12 31.78
CA LYS A 51 14.74 -1.50 32.05
C LYS A 51 14.63 -2.07 33.45
N LYS A 52 13.83 -1.45 34.32
CA LYS A 52 13.52 -1.94 35.67
C LYS A 52 12.03 -1.78 35.94
N GLY A 53 11.30 -2.90 36.00
CA GLY A 53 9.83 -2.86 36.04
C GLY A 53 9.27 -2.16 34.79
N GLY A 54 8.33 -1.23 34.98
CA GLY A 54 7.75 -0.42 33.90
C GLY A 54 8.55 0.83 33.51
N ARG A 55 9.67 1.13 34.19
CA ARG A 55 10.51 2.30 33.90
C ARG A 55 11.64 1.94 32.94
N ILE A 56 11.82 2.77 31.91
CA ILE A 56 12.89 2.66 30.91
C ILE A 56 13.68 3.96 30.93
N VAL A 57 14.98 3.86 31.19
CA VAL A 57 15.94 4.96 31.00
C VAL A 57 16.61 4.73 29.64
N ARG A 58 16.72 5.78 28.82
CA ARG A 58 17.38 5.78 27.52
C ARG A 58 18.41 6.89 27.45
N VAL A 59 19.60 6.56 26.97
CA VAL A 59 20.69 7.51 26.75
C VAL A 59 21.31 7.22 25.39
N TYR A 60 21.60 8.28 24.63
CA TYR A 60 22.32 8.20 23.37
C TYR A 60 23.76 8.64 23.59
N LEU A 61 24.70 7.89 23.01
CA LEU A 61 26.14 8.16 23.07
C LEU A 61 26.68 8.16 21.64
N ASN A 62 27.59 9.07 21.32
CA ASN A 62 28.26 9.08 20.02
C ASN A 62 29.43 8.09 20.00
N SER A 63 30.06 7.87 21.16
CA SER A 63 31.17 6.94 21.33
C SER A 63 31.06 6.15 22.65
N SER A 64 31.86 5.09 22.80
CA SER A 64 32.00 4.40 24.08
C SER A 64 32.66 5.27 25.17
N ASP A 65 33.43 6.28 24.77
CA ASP A 65 34.17 7.15 25.70
C ASP A 65 33.23 8.10 26.43
N ASP A 66 32.14 8.52 25.76
CA ASP A 66 31.08 9.36 26.30
C ASP A 66 30.36 8.72 27.52
N LEU A 67 30.48 7.40 27.70
CA LEU A 67 29.85 6.67 28.80
C LEU A 67 30.30 7.17 30.17
N ASN A 68 31.58 7.52 30.31
CA ASN A 68 32.15 7.92 31.60
C ASN A 68 31.71 9.33 32.00
N GLU A 69 31.50 10.21 31.02
CA GLU A 69 31.10 11.60 31.21
C GLU A 69 29.60 11.77 31.47
N HIS A 70 28.79 10.74 31.19
CA HIS A 70 27.35 10.83 31.32
C HIS A 70 26.89 10.84 32.80
N GLU A 71 26.35 11.97 33.27
CA GLU A 71 25.97 12.19 34.68
C GLU A 71 24.75 11.37 35.15
N SER A 72 23.87 10.97 34.22
CA SER A 72 22.61 10.29 34.56
C SER A 72 22.76 8.79 34.87
N LEU A 73 23.97 8.23 34.78
CA LEU A 73 24.25 6.81 34.99
C LEU A 73 25.07 6.61 36.26
N SER A 74 24.69 5.62 37.08
CA SER A 74 25.51 5.25 38.23
C SER A 74 26.80 4.54 37.80
N ASP A 75 27.83 4.57 38.64
CA ASP A 75 29.09 3.85 38.37
C ASP A 75 28.89 2.35 38.15
N VAL A 76 27.89 1.76 38.79
CA VAL A 76 27.51 0.36 38.58
C VAL A 76 26.94 0.15 37.18
N ASP A 77 26.05 1.04 36.74
CA ASP A 77 25.46 0.96 35.40
C ASP A 77 26.56 1.17 34.33
N LYS A 78 27.46 2.15 34.53
CA LYS A 78 28.62 2.39 33.65
C LYS A 78 29.50 1.15 33.52
N LYS A 79 29.88 0.50 34.64
CA LYS A 79 30.65 -0.75 34.62
C LYS A 79 29.98 -1.89 33.85
N VAL A 80 28.64 -1.99 33.94
CA VAL A 80 27.90 -3.00 33.16
C VAL A 80 27.95 -2.68 31.67
N PHE A 81 27.75 -1.41 31.29
CA PHE A 81 27.83 -1.01 29.89
C PHE A 81 29.24 -1.13 29.30
N SER A 82 30.31 -0.84 30.05
CA SER A 82 31.69 -1.07 29.57
C SER A 82 31.91 -2.52 29.15
N LYS A 83 31.39 -3.48 29.93
CA LYS A 83 31.44 -4.92 29.56
C LYS A 83 30.59 -5.22 28.32
N LEU A 84 29.42 -4.58 28.18
CA LEU A 84 28.58 -4.77 26.99
C LEU A 84 29.25 -4.22 25.72
N PHE A 85 29.96 -3.09 25.82
CA PHE A 85 30.80 -2.58 24.75
C PHE A 85 31.90 -3.56 24.39
N GLU A 86 32.63 -4.11 25.38
CA GLU A 86 33.65 -5.14 25.12
C GLU A 86 33.06 -6.36 24.42
N TYR A 87 31.90 -6.86 24.86
CA TYR A 87 31.25 -8.00 24.23
C TYR A 87 30.82 -7.72 22.80
N LEU A 88 30.24 -6.54 22.54
CA LEU A 88 29.83 -6.14 21.20
C LEU A 88 31.06 -5.98 20.29
N ASN A 89 32.03 -5.17 20.71
CA ASN A 89 33.26 -4.88 19.97
C ASN A 89 34.15 -6.11 19.75
N SER A 90 34.03 -7.14 20.59
CA SER A 90 34.73 -8.42 20.36
C SER A 90 34.24 -9.16 19.12
N GLY A 91 33.09 -8.77 18.56
CA GLY A 91 32.49 -9.40 17.38
C GLY A 91 32.03 -10.83 17.62
N LYS A 92 31.88 -11.25 18.89
CA LYS A 92 31.53 -12.64 19.27
C LYS A 92 30.17 -12.79 19.90
N GLN A 93 29.52 -11.68 20.28
CA GLN A 93 28.26 -11.74 20.99
C GLN A 93 27.30 -10.63 20.56
N VAL A 94 26.37 -11.00 19.67
CA VAL A 94 25.24 -10.16 19.27
C VAL A 94 23.96 -10.86 19.67
N SER A 95 23.23 -10.29 20.62
CA SER A 95 21.99 -10.88 21.14
C SER A 95 20.85 -10.77 20.15
N LYS A 96 20.74 -9.65 19.42
CA LYS A 96 19.66 -9.38 18.48
C LYS A 96 20.09 -8.37 17.42
N VAL A 97 19.49 -8.44 16.24
CA VAL A 97 19.56 -7.37 15.22
C VAL A 97 18.22 -6.65 15.23
N SER A 98 18.20 -5.35 15.54
CA SER A 98 17.03 -4.49 15.36
C SER A 98 16.97 -4.00 13.91
N ILE A 99 15.78 -4.07 13.32
CA ILE A 99 15.52 -3.60 11.95
C ILE A 99 14.38 -2.60 12.03
N SER A 100 14.57 -1.43 11.41
CA SER A 100 13.52 -0.44 11.22
C SER A 100 13.49 0.02 9.77
N GLY A 101 12.34 0.52 9.31
CA GLY A 101 12.18 0.99 7.92
C GLY A 101 12.01 -0.10 6.85
N LEU A 102 12.15 -1.38 7.19
CA LEU A 102 11.98 -2.49 6.24
C LEU A 102 10.60 -2.49 5.59
N ARG A 103 10.60 -2.39 4.26
CA ARG A 103 9.40 -2.37 3.43
C ARG A 103 9.67 -3.00 2.07
N LEU A 104 8.60 -3.18 1.30
CA LEU A 104 8.64 -3.48 -0.12
C LEU A 104 8.35 -2.20 -0.90
N LYS A 105 8.96 -2.05 -2.07
CA LYS A 105 8.68 -0.97 -3.04
C LYS A 105 7.18 -0.87 -3.32
N ASN A 106 6.50 -2.02 -3.45
CA ASN A 106 5.06 -2.08 -3.58
C ASN A 106 4.37 -1.78 -2.22
N PRO A 107 3.66 -0.64 -2.07
CA PRO A 107 3.08 -0.25 -0.81
C PRO A 107 1.89 -1.13 -0.40
N ILE A 108 1.13 -1.69 -1.36
CA ILE A 108 0.01 -2.59 -1.05
C ILE A 108 0.56 -3.84 -0.39
N LEU A 109 1.60 -4.45 -0.96
CA LEU A 109 2.23 -5.61 -0.37
C LEU A 109 2.84 -5.28 0.99
N THR A 110 3.55 -4.15 1.12
CA THR A 110 4.05 -3.68 2.43
C THR A 110 2.94 -3.59 3.47
N ALA A 111 1.81 -2.99 3.11
CA ALA A 111 0.66 -2.87 4.01
C ALA A 111 0.03 -4.23 4.33
N SER A 112 0.05 -5.17 3.38
CA SER A 112 -0.54 -6.50 3.50
C SER A 112 0.27 -7.44 4.39
N ILE A 113 1.60 -7.45 4.24
CA ILE A 113 2.47 -8.42 4.95
C ILE A 113 3.30 -7.76 6.06
N GLY A 114 3.18 -6.44 6.25
CA GLY A 114 4.03 -5.68 7.16
C GLY A 114 4.02 -6.18 8.61
N GLN A 115 2.83 -6.37 9.20
CA GLN A 115 2.72 -6.84 10.59
C GLN A 115 2.99 -8.33 10.75
N SER A 116 2.64 -9.13 9.74
CA SER A 116 2.66 -10.59 9.84
C SER A 116 4.01 -11.19 9.45
N VAL A 117 4.76 -10.53 8.56
CA VAL A 117 6.05 -10.99 8.01
C VAL A 117 7.16 -9.99 8.27
N LEU A 118 7.07 -8.75 7.77
CA LEU A 118 8.19 -7.79 7.81
C LEU A 118 8.61 -7.46 9.25
N ALA A 119 7.65 -7.23 10.15
CA ALA A 119 7.89 -6.96 11.57
C ALA A 119 8.55 -8.13 12.33
N ASN A 120 8.52 -9.34 11.77
CA ASN A 120 9.08 -10.54 12.39
C ASN A 120 10.47 -10.92 11.85
N VAL A 121 10.97 -10.26 10.79
CA VAL A 121 12.27 -10.59 10.17
C VAL A 121 13.40 -10.61 11.19
N SER A 122 13.51 -9.55 12.01
CA SER A 122 14.51 -9.41 13.08
C SER A 122 14.57 -10.60 14.05
N LYS A 123 13.44 -11.27 14.31
CA LYS A 123 13.38 -12.40 15.25
C LYS A 123 13.90 -13.71 14.65
N GLN A 124 13.88 -13.82 13.32
CA GLN A 124 14.22 -15.04 12.59
C GLN A 124 15.69 -15.09 12.15
N ILE A 125 16.45 -14.01 12.29
CA ILE A 125 17.89 -14.00 11.98
C ILE A 125 18.62 -14.92 12.98
N LEU A 126 19.39 -15.89 12.49
CA LEU A 126 20.08 -16.88 13.32
C LEU A 126 21.24 -16.26 14.11
N PRO A 127 21.61 -16.80 15.28
CA PRO A 127 22.71 -16.27 16.09
C PRO A 127 24.05 -16.14 15.34
N GLU A 128 24.37 -17.12 14.49
CA GLU A 128 25.58 -17.12 13.66
C GLU A 128 25.56 -15.96 12.65
N ASP A 129 24.41 -15.73 12.00
CA ASP A 129 24.21 -14.63 11.06
C ASP A 129 24.33 -13.27 11.74
N ARG A 130 23.82 -13.11 12.97
CA ARG A 130 23.92 -11.85 13.72
C ARG A 130 25.38 -11.45 13.94
N ILE A 131 26.23 -12.42 14.28
CA ILE A 131 27.66 -12.21 14.48
C ILE A 131 28.35 -11.89 13.15
N ARG A 132 28.07 -12.69 12.11
CA ARG A 132 28.63 -12.49 10.78
C ARG A 132 28.28 -11.11 10.23
N LEU A 133 27.02 -10.71 10.31
CA LEU A 133 26.52 -9.41 9.88
C LEU A 133 27.20 -8.27 10.63
N TYR A 134 27.40 -8.38 11.93
CA TYR A 134 28.08 -7.35 12.72
C TYR A 134 29.54 -7.15 12.27
N ASN A 135 30.27 -8.26 12.09
CA ASN A 135 31.66 -8.20 11.64
C ASN A 135 31.76 -7.62 10.22
N LEU A 136 30.86 -8.01 9.32
CA LEU A 136 30.78 -7.42 7.98
C LEU A 136 30.45 -5.93 8.03
N TRP A 137 29.52 -5.52 8.89
CA TRP A 137 29.14 -4.11 9.04
C TRP A 137 30.32 -3.24 9.50
N LYS A 138 31.20 -3.77 10.35
CA LYS A 138 32.41 -3.09 10.81
C LYS A 138 33.53 -3.04 9.77
N GLU A 139 33.68 -4.09 8.96
CA GLU A 139 34.84 -4.24 8.08
C GLU A 139 34.59 -3.89 6.61
N LYS A 140 33.41 -4.26 6.08
CA LYS A 140 33.10 -4.28 4.63
C LYS A 140 31.62 -3.98 4.38
N LYS A 141 31.27 -2.69 4.38
CA LYS A 141 29.88 -2.22 4.23
C LYS A 141 29.15 -2.79 3.00
N GLU A 142 29.80 -2.86 1.84
CA GLU A 142 29.19 -3.41 0.61
C GLU A 142 28.79 -4.89 0.79
N LYS A 143 29.68 -5.72 1.35
CA LYS A 143 29.39 -7.14 1.61
C LYS A 143 28.33 -7.32 2.69
N PHE A 144 28.28 -6.40 3.64
CA PHE A 144 27.21 -6.38 4.64
C PHE A 144 25.85 -6.13 3.98
N GLU A 145 25.75 -5.16 3.08
CA GLU A 145 24.51 -4.82 2.38
C GLU A 145 23.99 -6.01 1.55
N GLU A 146 24.87 -6.67 0.79
CA GLU A 146 24.54 -7.88 0.02
C GLU A 146 24.02 -9.02 0.93
N GLU A 147 24.75 -9.30 2.02
CA GLU A 147 24.40 -10.41 2.92
C GLU A 147 23.10 -10.14 3.69
N VAL A 148 22.91 -8.90 4.17
CA VAL A 148 21.65 -8.49 4.83
C VAL A 148 20.48 -8.65 3.89
N GLN A 149 20.63 -8.21 2.64
CA GLN A 149 19.59 -8.32 1.63
C GLN A 149 19.19 -9.79 1.42
N ASP A 150 20.15 -10.68 1.23
CA ASP A 150 19.89 -12.10 1.03
C ASP A 150 19.21 -12.75 2.23
N ILE A 151 19.70 -12.47 3.45
CA ILE A 151 19.08 -12.97 4.69
C ILE A 151 17.63 -12.48 4.82
N PHE A 152 17.37 -11.20 4.52
CA PHE A 152 16.01 -10.67 4.59
C PHE A 152 15.10 -11.31 3.56
N ILE A 153 15.55 -11.44 2.32
CA ILE A 153 14.81 -12.10 1.25
C ILE A 153 14.44 -13.53 1.66
N ASP A 154 15.39 -14.29 2.21
CA ASP A 154 15.17 -15.69 2.61
C ASP A 154 14.18 -15.81 3.77
N ILE A 155 14.34 -14.98 4.80
CA ILE A 155 13.42 -14.96 5.94
C ILE A 155 12.00 -14.56 5.50
N ILE A 156 11.86 -13.53 4.66
CA ILE A 156 10.56 -13.07 4.16
C ILE A 156 9.92 -14.15 3.30
N THR A 157 10.69 -14.76 2.39
CA THR A 157 10.21 -15.82 1.48
C THR A 157 9.73 -17.03 2.26
N SER A 158 10.48 -17.50 3.25
CA SER A 158 10.09 -18.64 4.10
C SER A 158 8.80 -18.34 4.86
N GLN A 159 8.71 -17.19 5.53
CA GLN A 159 7.51 -16.82 6.29
C GLN A 159 6.28 -16.62 5.40
N LEU A 160 6.46 -16.10 4.19
CA LEU A 160 5.37 -15.97 3.22
C LEU A 160 4.90 -17.35 2.78
N LYS A 161 5.82 -18.25 2.43
CA LYS A 161 5.48 -19.61 2.04
C LYS A 161 4.62 -20.30 3.10
N ASP A 162 5.05 -20.28 4.37
CA ASP A 162 4.32 -20.87 5.48
C ASP A 162 2.89 -20.27 5.62
N LYS A 163 2.76 -18.96 5.39
CA LYS A 163 1.46 -18.26 5.42
C LYS A 163 0.58 -18.51 4.20
N LEU A 164 1.17 -18.77 3.03
CA LEU A 164 0.42 -19.10 1.83
C LEU A 164 -0.03 -20.57 1.87
N GLU A 165 0.73 -21.44 2.51
CA GLU A 165 0.34 -22.84 2.75
C GLU A 165 -0.77 -22.98 3.82
N SER A 166 -0.93 -21.98 4.70
CA SER A 166 -1.98 -22.05 5.73
C SER A 166 -3.40 -21.98 5.17
N THR A 167 -4.32 -22.68 5.83
CA THR A 167 -5.77 -22.68 5.54
C THR A 167 -6.42 -21.36 5.92
N ASP A 168 -5.89 -20.68 6.94
CA ASP A 168 -6.22 -19.29 7.23
C ASP A 168 -5.54 -18.42 6.18
N LEU A 169 -6.30 -17.98 5.19
CA LEU A 169 -5.86 -16.99 4.21
C LEU A 169 -5.45 -15.72 4.96
N PRO A 170 -4.27 -15.15 4.72
CA PRO A 170 -4.07 -13.76 5.00
C PRO A 170 -5.12 -12.99 4.19
N THR A 171 -6.16 -12.48 4.86
CA THR A 171 -7.11 -11.49 4.31
C THR A 171 -6.41 -10.38 3.48
N PRO A 172 -5.14 -10.02 3.76
CA PRO A 172 -4.40 -9.07 2.93
C PRO A 172 -3.97 -9.49 1.52
N ILE A 173 -3.95 -10.79 1.21
CA ILE A 173 -3.52 -11.34 -0.10
C ILE A 173 -4.74 -11.83 -0.91
N SER A 174 -5.84 -12.13 -0.23
CA SER A 174 -7.10 -12.56 -0.82
C SER A 174 -8.21 -11.63 -0.33
N PRO A 175 -8.48 -10.53 -1.05
CA PRO A 175 -9.41 -9.54 -0.54
C PRO A 175 -10.85 -10.06 -0.61
N THR A 176 -11.67 -9.65 0.36
CA THR A 176 -13.10 -9.91 0.39
C THR A 176 -13.80 -8.97 -0.59
N SER A 177 -14.58 -9.53 -1.53
CA SER A 177 -15.46 -8.74 -2.38
C SER A 177 -16.45 -7.96 -1.50
N VAL A 178 -16.41 -6.62 -1.55
CA VAL A 178 -17.43 -5.78 -0.91
C VAL A 178 -18.38 -5.32 -2.01
N ALA A 179 -19.51 -6.02 -2.15
CA ALA A 179 -20.68 -5.47 -2.80
C ALA A 179 -21.34 -4.53 -1.79
N LEU A 180 -21.42 -3.23 -2.11
CA LEU A 180 -21.91 -2.15 -1.23
C LEU A 180 -23.37 -2.33 -0.74
N SER A 181 -24.10 -3.35 -1.19
CA SER A 181 -25.47 -3.68 -0.77
C SER A 181 -25.61 -4.99 -0.01
N GLU A 182 -24.54 -5.75 0.18
CA GLU A 182 -24.57 -7.04 0.86
C GLU A 182 -23.58 -7.08 2.01
N ILE A 183 -23.97 -7.74 3.10
CA ILE A 183 -23.11 -8.10 4.23
C ILE A 183 -21.79 -8.61 3.65
N PRO A 184 -20.60 -8.20 4.15
CA PRO A 184 -19.31 -8.61 3.60
C PRO A 184 -19.29 -10.12 3.47
N ASN A 185 -19.40 -10.62 2.23
CA ASN A 185 -19.45 -12.04 2.00
C ASN A 185 -18.03 -12.56 2.14
N TYR A 186 -17.71 -12.97 3.36
CA TYR A 186 -16.78 -14.06 3.58
C TYR A 186 -17.23 -15.20 2.68
N TYR A 187 -16.33 -15.61 1.78
CA TYR A 187 -16.37 -16.78 0.91
C TYR A 187 -17.02 -18.04 1.54
N ILE A 188 -18.34 -18.05 1.65
CA ILE A 188 -19.14 -19.23 2.01
C ILE A 188 -20.36 -19.23 1.09
N TYR A 189 -20.15 -19.66 -0.15
CA TYR A 189 -21.20 -20.32 -0.90
C TYR A 189 -20.62 -21.57 -1.55
N ASP A 190 -21.43 -22.62 -1.59
CA ASP A 190 -21.06 -23.93 -2.11
C ASP A 190 -21.13 -23.91 -3.66
N PRO A 191 -20.10 -24.36 -4.39
CA PRO A 191 -18.87 -24.98 -3.90
C PRO A 191 -17.88 -23.97 -3.32
N LYS A 192 -17.39 -24.27 -2.11
CA LYS A 192 -16.34 -23.52 -1.42
C LYS A 192 -15.11 -23.37 -2.32
N GLU A 193 -14.87 -22.18 -2.85
CA GLU A 193 -13.65 -21.89 -3.63
C GLU A 193 -12.42 -22.30 -2.81
N THR A 194 -11.67 -23.27 -3.33
CA THR A 194 -10.45 -23.75 -2.68
C THR A 194 -9.25 -23.07 -3.33
N TYR A 195 -8.63 -22.14 -2.61
CA TYR A 195 -7.42 -21.46 -3.07
C TYR A 195 -6.20 -22.37 -2.85
N THR A 196 -5.71 -22.98 -3.92
CA THR A 196 -4.43 -23.70 -3.91
C THR A 196 -3.26 -22.73 -3.70
N LEU A 197 -2.10 -23.25 -3.28
CA LEU A 197 -0.87 -22.46 -3.12
C LEU A 197 -0.54 -21.68 -4.41
N ASP A 198 -0.64 -22.33 -5.57
CA ASP A 198 -0.44 -21.71 -6.89
C ASP A 198 -1.34 -20.50 -7.13
N ILE A 199 -2.63 -20.59 -6.80
CA ILE A 199 -3.56 -19.47 -6.98
C ILE A 199 -3.16 -18.31 -6.06
N LYS A 200 -2.76 -18.61 -4.82
CA LYS A 200 -2.32 -17.58 -3.88
C LYS A 200 -1.02 -16.91 -4.32
N ILE A 201 -0.07 -17.67 -4.88
CA ILE A 201 1.18 -17.12 -5.45
C ILE A 201 0.84 -16.25 -6.67
N LYS A 202 -0.08 -16.68 -7.54
CA LYS A 202 -0.55 -15.84 -8.66
C LYS A 202 -1.16 -14.53 -8.18
N LEU A 203 -2.04 -14.56 -7.17
CA LEU A 203 -2.60 -13.33 -6.57
C LEU A 203 -1.51 -12.44 -5.97
N PHE A 204 -0.54 -13.03 -5.27
CA PHE A 204 0.61 -12.29 -4.75
C PHE A 204 1.43 -11.63 -5.86
N ASN A 205 1.65 -12.32 -6.98
CA ASN A 205 2.34 -11.73 -8.13
C ASN A 205 1.52 -10.60 -8.78
N LYS A 206 0.19 -10.74 -8.89
CA LYS A 206 -0.67 -9.64 -9.36
C LYS A 206 -0.56 -8.40 -8.47
N LEU A 207 -0.55 -8.59 -7.15
CA LEU A 207 -0.32 -7.51 -6.19
C LEU A 207 1.06 -6.87 -6.41
N ALA A 208 2.11 -7.68 -6.58
CA ALA A 208 3.48 -7.21 -6.84
C ALA A 208 3.60 -6.32 -8.08
N GLU A 209 2.83 -6.62 -9.12
CA GLU A 209 2.84 -5.96 -10.42
C GLU A 209 1.80 -4.84 -10.57
N SER A 210 1.07 -4.55 -9.50
CA SER A 210 0.03 -3.53 -9.49
C SER A 210 0.60 -2.11 -9.47
N ILE A 211 -0.11 -1.20 -10.16
CA ILE A 211 0.13 0.24 -10.14
C ILE A 211 -0.52 0.79 -8.88
N CYS A 212 0.29 1.19 -7.90
CA CYS A 212 -0.14 1.59 -6.58
C CYS A 212 -0.23 3.11 -6.38
N GLY A 213 -1.27 3.54 -5.66
CA GLY A 213 -1.44 4.94 -5.26
C GLY A 213 -2.23 5.07 -3.97
N ARG A 214 -1.96 6.13 -3.21
CA ARG A 214 -2.62 6.41 -1.92
C ARG A 214 -3.59 7.59 -2.06
N CYS A 215 -4.83 7.39 -1.63
CA CYS A 215 -5.81 8.47 -1.52
C CYS A 215 -6.39 8.48 -0.09
N GLY A 216 -6.03 9.51 0.68
CA GLY A 216 -6.44 9.61 2.09
C GLY A 216 -5.98 8.41 2.92
N GLN A 217 -6.96 7.68 3.48
CA GLN A 217 -6.72 6.47 4.30
C GLN A 217 -6.86 5.17 3.51
N ARG A 218 -6.99 5.26 2.19
CA ARG A 218 -7.08 4.13 1.27
C ARG A 218 -5.81 4.01 0.45
N LEU A 219 -5.41 2.78 0.20
CA LEU A 219 -4.31 2.43 -0.68
C LEU A 219 -4.84 1.51 -1.77
N TYR A 220 -4.51 1.83 -3.02
CA TYR A 220 -5.00 1.14 -4.21
C TYR A 220 -3.84 0.49 -4.95
N GLY A 221 -4.13 -0.59 -5.67
CA GLY A 221 -3.22 -1.25 -6.59
C GLY A 221 -4.02 -1.77 -7.77
N LEU A 222 -3.80 -1.19 -8.96
CA LEU A 222 -4.42 -1.64 -10.20
C LEU A 222 -3.49 -2.64 -10.88
N TYR A 223 -3.88 -3.91 -10.94
CA TYR A 223 -3.24 -4.90 -11.78
C TYR A 223 -3.84 -4.86 -13.19
N VAL A 224 -2.95 -4.82 -14.17
CA VAL A 224 -3.26 -4.91 -15.59
C VAL A 224 -2.56 -6.16 -16.11
N PRO A 225 -3.29 -7.08 -16.75
CA PRO A 225 -2.70 -8.32 -17.26
C PRO A 225 -1.77 -8.03 -18.44
N GLU A 226 -0.98 -9.03 -18.86
CA GLU A 226 0.06 -8.87 -19.88
C GLU A 226 -0.51 -8.38 -21.23
N GLU A 227 -1.72 -8.81 -21.58
CA GLU A 227 -2.44 -8.36 -22.78
C GLU A 227 -2.72 -6.85 -22.76
N GLY A 228 -2.72 -6.23 -21.58
CA GLY A 228 -2.91 -4.81 -21.36
C GLY A 228 -1.62 -4.01 -21.16
N ILE A 229 -0.47 -4.51 -21.61
CA ILE A 229 0.84 -3.84 -21.44
C ILE A 229 0.84 -2.39 -21.95
N GLU A 230 0.04 -2.09 -22.98
CA GLU A 230 -0.13 -0.73 -23.52
C GLU A 230 -0.63 0.29 -22.48
N ILE A 231 -1.43 -0.13 -21.48
CA ILE A 231 -1.84 0.73 -20.36
C ILE A 231 -0.60 1.19 -19.59
N LYS A 232 0.32 0.27 -19.29
CA LYS A 232 1.57 0.58 -18.59
C LYS A 232 2.47 1.46 -19.46
N GLU A 233 2.53 1.23 -20.77
CA GLU A 233 3.33 2.06 -21.67
C GLU A 233 2.82 3.50 -21.75
N ILE A 234 1.51 3.67 -21.91
CA ILE A 234 0.86 4.99 -21.91
C ILE A 234 1.06 5.68 -20.56
N LEU A 235 0.81 4.97 -19.45
CA LEU A 235 0.95 5.56 -18.11
C LEU A 235 2.37 6.01 -17.79
N LYS A 236 3.42 5.37 -18.31
CA LYS A 236 4.80 5.83 -18.09
C LYS A 236 5.03 7.27 -18.55
N GLY A 237 4.30 7.72 -19.57
CA GLY A 237 4.33 9.12 -20.03
C GLY A 237 3.75 10.11 -19.03
N TYR A 238 2.91 9.65 -18.10
CA TYR A 238 2.19 10.48 -17.12
C TYR A 238 2.63 10.25 -15.68
N VAL A 239 3.13 9.06 -15.37
CA VAL A 239 3.41 8.57 -14.03
C VAL A 239 4.74 7.79 -14.07
N PRO A 240 5.86 8.41 -13.66
CA PRO A 240 7.16 7.76 -13.74
C PRO A 240 7.36 6.65 -12.70
N ASP A 241 6.67 6.72 -11.56
CA ASP A 241 6.73 5.75 -10.48
C ASP A 241 5.35 5.11 -10.23
N PHE A 242 5.23 3.83 -10.60
CA PHE A 242 4.01 3.05 -10.43
C PHE A 242 3.75 2.63 -9.00
N TYR A 243 4.66 2.83 -8.05
CA TYR A 243 4.41 2.51 -6.65
C TYR A 243 3.94 3.71 -5.83
N ASN A 244 3.93 4.91 -6.41
CA ASN A 244 3.54 6.15 -5.74
C ASN A 244 2.70 7.06 -6.64
N VAL A 245 1.63 6.50 -7.22
CA VAL A 245 0.74 7.23 -8.12
C VAL A 245 -0.04 8.31 -7.36
N ASN A 246 0.07 9.56 -7.83
CA ASN A 246 -0.71 10.68 -7.34
C ASN A 246 -1.92 10.95 -8.24
N ILE A 247 -3.09 10.47 -7.82
CA ILE A 247 -4.30 10.53 -8.63
C ILE A 247 -4.74 11.96 -8.95
N SER A 248 -4.47 12.95 -8.08
CA SER A 248 -4.83 14.35 -8.34
C SER A 248 -4.16 14.89 -9.59
N SER A 249 -2.92 14.46 -9.84
CA SER A 249 -2.13 14.90 -11.00
C SER A 249 -2.71 14.32 -12.31
N ILE A 250 -3.19 13.07 -12.26
CA ILE A 250 -3.77 12.37 -13.42
C ILE A 250 -5.20 12.85 -13.69
N ALA A 251 -5.97 13.01 -12.62
CA ALA A 251 -7.37 13.38 -12.70
C ALA A 251 -7.54 14.75 -13.35
N GLY A 252 -6.61 15.70 -13.24
CA GLY A 252 -6.69 16.97 -13.97
C GLY A 252 -8.00 17.74 -13.75
N VAL A 253 -8.61 17.55 -12.58
CA VAL A 253 -9.82 18.26 -12.12
C VAL A 253 -9.44 19.24 -11.00
N GLY A 254 -10.18 20.33 -10.88
CA GLY A 254 -9.80 21.46 -10.02
C GLY A 254 -9.67 21.11 -8.53
N ARG A 255 -10.61 20.34 -7.97
CA ARG A 255 -10.59 19.86 -6.57
C ARG A 255 -11.24 18.48 -6.48
N ILE A 256 -10.59 17.58 -5.74
CA ILE A 256 -11.13 16.28 -5.33
C ILE A 256 -10.88 16.13 -3.83
N ASN A 257 -11.88 15.67 -3.09
CA ASN A 257 -11.65 15.19 -1.72
C ASN A 257 -11.04 13.79 -1.74
N LEU A 258 -9.70 13.71 -1.70
CA LEU A 258 -8.95 12.45 -1.75
C LEU A 258 -9.28 11.48 -0.60
N ARG A 259 -9.97 11.92 0.44
CA ARG A 259 -10.38 11.07 1.56
C ARG A 259 -11.61 10.22 1.21
N GLU A 260 -12.41 10.66 0.26
CA GLU A 260 -13.70 10.02 -0.08
C GLU A 260 -13.68 9.25 -1.40
N ILE A 261 -12.55 9.27 -2.11
CA ILE A 261 -12.39 8.48 -3.33
C ILE A 261 -12.68 7.01 -3.07
N GLY A 262 -13.63 6.46 -3.82
CA GLY A 262 -13.95 5.04 -3.86
C GLY A 262 -13.11 4.26 -4.88
N PRO A 263 -13.24 2.92 -4.91
CA PRO A 263 -12.50 2.05 -5.83
C PRO A 263 -12.70 2.37 -7.30
N PHE A 264 -13.95 2.57 -7.74
CA PHE A 264 -14.24 2.81 -9.16
C PHE A 264 -13.88 4.22 -9.58
N GLU A 265 -13.99 5.19 -8.68
CA GLU A 265 -13.49 6.55 -8.91
C GLU A 265 -11.97 6.56 -9.11
N TYR A 266 -11.22 5.90 -8.22
CA TYR A 266 -9.77 5.81 -8.34
C TYR A 266 -9.36 5.22 -9.69
N MET A 267 -9.95 4.09 -10.05
CA MET A 267 -9.67 3.45 -11.32
C MET A 267 -10.07 4.33 -12.51
N PHE A 268 -11.25 4.96 -12.47
CA PHE A 268 -11.69 5.86 -13.53
C PHE A 268 -10.71 7.01 -13.75
N TYR A 269 -10.29 7.68 -12.68
CA TYR A 269 -9.32 8.77 -12.79
C TYR A 269 -7.98 8.31 -13.32
N LEU A 270 -7.52 7.12 -12.93
CA LEU A 270 -6.27 6.54 -13.39
C LEU A 270 -6.33 6.19 -14.89
N LEU A 271 -7.46 5.62 -15.32
CA LEU A 271 -7.64 5.13 -16.68
C LEU A 271 -8.12 6.20 -17.67
N ASP A 272 -8.71 7.33 -17.24
CA ASP A 272 -9.31 8.34 -18.12
C ASP A 272 -8.37 8.82 -19.24
N LYS A 273 -7.11 9.13 -18.90
CA LYS A 273 -6.11 9.55 -19.91
C LYS A 273 -5.70 8.43 -20.84
N ILE A 274 -5.62 7.22 -20.31
CA ILE A 274 -5.29 6.02 -21.08
C ILE A 274 -6.42 5.72 -22.06
N SER A 275 -7.67 5.80 -21.62
CA SER A 275 -8.85 5.63 -22.45
C SER A 275 -8.89 6.65 -23.59
N GLN A 276 -8.50 7.90 -23.32
CA GLN A 276 -8.36 8.94 -24.36
C GLN A 276 -7.35 8.57 -25.43
N GLU A 277 -6.17 8.08 -25.04
CA GLU A 277 -5.12 7.71 -26.00
C GLU A 277 -5.45 6.46 -26.80
N ILE A 278 -5.96 5.42 -26.13
CA ILE A 278 -6.42 4.18 -26.76
C ILE A 278 -7.51 4.50 -27.81
N PHE A 279 -8.46 5.38 -27.47
CA PHE A 279 -9.48 5.84 -28.42
C PHE A 279 -8.88 6.56 -29.63
N ARG A 280 -7.96 7.51 -29.41
CA ARG A 280 -7.28 8.23 -30.52
C ARG A 280 -6.49 7.29 -31.43
N GLY A 281 -5.94 6.21 -30.87
CA GLY A 281 -5.27 5.15 -31.60
C GLY A 281 -6.21 4.15 -32.28
N ASN A 282 -7.53 4.33 -32.17
CA ASN A 282 -8.56 3.41 -32.65
C ASN A 282 -8.35 1.96 -32.19
N LYS A 283 -7.94 1.81 -30.92
CA LYS A 283 -7.72 0.52 -30.25
C LYS A 283 -8.85 0.24 -29.26
N THR A 284 -9.11 -1.03 -29.00
CA THR A 284 -10.17 -1.46 -28.08
C THR A 284 -9.62 -2.51 -27.10
N PRO A 285 -9.59 -2.25 -25.79
CA PRO A 285 -8.99 -3.16 -24.81
C PRO A 285 -9.89 -4.35 -24.53
N VAL A 286 -9.46 -5.58 -24.87
CA VAL A 286 -10.28 -6.80 -24.75
C VAL A 286 -10.01 -7.61 -23.47
N TYR A 287 -9.24 -7.05 -22.53
CA TYR A 287 -8.83 -7.71 -21.29
C TYR A 287 -9.56 -7.11 -20.07
N HIS A 288 -9.49 -7.83 -18.94
CA HIS A 288 -9.97 -7.36 -17.66
C HIS A 288 -8.90 -6.59 -16.90
N VAL A 289 -9.30 -5.84 -15.88
CA VAL A 289 -8.38 -5.26 -14.89
C VAL A 289 -8.81 -5.64 -13.48
N GLU A 290 -7.86 -5.66 -12.56
CA GLU A 290 -8.08 -6.04 -11.17
C GLU A 290 -7.65 -4.91 -10.25
N LEU A 291 -8.55 -4.43 -9.40
CA LEU A 291 -8.26 -3.38 -8.42
C LEU A 291 -8.23 -3.98 -7.01
N PHE A 292 -7.08 -3.84 -6.38
CA PHE A 292 -6.87 -4.13 -4.97
C PHE A 292 -7.00 -2.84 -4.16
N MET A 293 -7.71 -2.89 -3.04
CA MET A 293 -7.90 -1.75 -2.15
C MET A 293 -7.67 -2.17 -0.70
N ILE A 294 -6.95 -1.33 0.04
CA ILE A 294 -6.74 -1.44 1.49
C ILE A 294 -7.28 -0.18 2.15
N GLU A 295 -8.27 -0.33 3.02
CA GLU A 295 -8.77 0.76 3.86
C GLU A 295 -8.12 0.76 5.25
N GLY A 296 -8.12 1.91 5.93
CA GLY A 296 -7.63 2.02 7.31
C GLY A 296 -6.11 2.16 7.44
N VAL A 297 -5.44 2.72 6.42
CA VAL A 297 -3.97 2.89 6.39
C VAL A 297 -3.45 3.92 7.44
N GLY A 298 -4.33 4.55 8.21
CA GLY A 298 -4.02 5.58 9.22
C GLY A 298 -4.28 5.19 10.68
N GLY A 299 -4.44 3.90 10.98
CA GLY A 299 -4.76 3.40 12.32
C GLY A 299 -6.21 2.96 12.40
N GLY A 300 -6.42 1.69 12.72
CA GLY A 300 -7.72 1.02 12.69
C GLY A 300 -7.61 -0.39 12.12
N LYS A 301 -8.75 -1.10 12.09
CA LYS A 301 -8.84 -2.40 11.41
C LYS A 301 -8.69 -2.17 9.90
N LYS A 302 -7.78 -2.91 9.27
CA LYS A 302 -7.61 -2.86 7.81
C LYS A 302 -8.68 -3.72 7.13
N PHE A 303 -9.26 -3.20 6.06
CA PHE A 303 -10.18 -3.92 5.19
C PHE A 303 -9.56 -4.07 3.81
N PHE A 304 -9.71 -5.24 3.22
CA PHE A 304 -9.13 -5.57 1.93
C PHE A 304 -10.24 -5.89 0.94
N SER A 305 -10.23 -5.22 -0.20
CA SER A 305 -11.21 -5.44 -1.27
C SER A 305 -10.54 -5.72 -2.62
N HIS A 306 -11.19 -6.56 -3.42
CA HIS A 306 -10.75 -6.99 -4.74
C HIS A 306 -11.91 -6.78 -5.69
N TYR A 307 -11.66 -6.05 -6.78
CA TYR A 307 -12.64 -5.82 -7.83
C TYR A 307 -12.06 -6.29 -9.15
N VAL A 308 -12.75 -7.24 -9.79
CA VAL A 308 -12.41 -7.72 -11.13
C VAL A 308 -13.37 -7.07 -12.11
N ILE A 309 -12.85 -6.39 -13.12
CA ILE A 309 -13.66 -5.70 -14.13
C ILE A 309 -13.47 -6.42 -15.46
N PRO A 310 -14.41 -7.31 -15.83
CA PRO A 310 -14.16 -8.40 -16.76
C PRO A 310 -14.06 -7.96 -18.22
N ASN A 311 -14.58 -6.79 -18.58
CA ASN A 311 -14.59 -6.36 -19.97
C ASN A 311 -14.46 -4.84 -20.12
N LEU A 312 -13.22 -4.38 -20.30
CA LEU A 312 -12.98 -2.97 -20.58
C LEU A 312 -13.49 -2.56 -21.98
N ASN A 313 -13.52 -3.43 -22.99
CA ASN A 313 -13.88 -3.02 -24.36
C ASN A 313 -15.26 -2.34 -24.44
N GLU A 314 -16.22 -2.88 -23.72
CA GLU A 314 -17.61 -2.47 -23.85
C GLU A 314 -17.86 -1.19 -23.06
N VAL A 315 -17.23 -1.08 -21.89
CA VAL A 315 -17.24 0.15 -21.10
C VAL A 315 -16.53 1.27 -21.88
N PHE A 316 -15.37 0.98 -22.47
CA PHE A 316 -14.61 1.94 -23.26
C PHE A 316 -15.38 2.37 -24.50
N SER A 317 -15.99 1.42 -25.22
CA SER A 317 -16.81 1.71 -26.38
C SER A 317 -17.97 2.64 -26.01
N LYS A 318 -18.73 2.31 -24.97
CA LYS A 318 -19.87 3.15 -24.53
C LYS A 318 -19.48 4.53 -24.04
N LEU A 319 -18.31 4.71 -23.42
CA LEU A 319 -17.91 6.01 -22.86
C LEU A 319 -17.17 6.89 -23.87
N TYR A 320 -16.38 6.28 -24.75
CA TYR A 320 -15.39 6.99 -25.57
C TYR A 320 -15.52 6.76 -27.08
N HIS A 321 -16.31 5.78 -27.55
CA HIS A 321 -16.54 5.58 -28.98
C HIS A 321 -17.62 6.56 -29.53
N GLY A 322 -17.24 7.35 -30.53
CA GLY A 322 -18.11 8.34 -31.19
C GLY A 322 -17.43 9.71 -31.34
N SER A 323 -17.88 10.52 -32.30
CA SER A 323 -17.27 11.83 -32.61
C SER A 323 -17.47 12.87 -31.49
N ASP A 324 -18.55 12.76 -30.72
CA ASP A 324 -18.99 13.82 -29.81
C ASP A 324 -18.59 13.58 -28.35
N ARG A 325 -17.76 12.57 -28.07
CA ARG A 325 -17.37 12.18 -26.70
C ARG A 325 -16.47 13.17 -25.99
N TYR A 326 -15.78 13.98 -26.79
CA TYR A 326 -14.86 15.00 -26.33
C TYR A 326 -15.32 16.36 -26.81
N THR A 327 -15.00 17.40 -26.04
CA THR A 327 -15.15 18.78 -26.52
C THR A 327 -14.14 19.06 -27.64
N SER A 328 -14.32 20.17 -28.35
CA SER A 328 -13.33 20.67 -29.32
C SER A 328 -11.95 20.92 -28.71
N TYR A 329 -11.88 21.10 -27.39
CA TYR A 329 -10.64 21.25 -26.61
C TYR A 329 -10.08 19.91 -26.09
N GLY A 330 -10.67 18.77 -26.49
CA GLY A 330 -10.21 17.43 -26.11
C GLY A 330 -10.57 17.02 -24.68
N ILE A 331 -11.54 17.68 -24.04
CA ILE A 331 -11.97 17.36 -22.67
C ILE A 331 -13.04 16.27 -22.73
N SER A 332 -12.86 15.19 -21.94
CA SER A 332 -13.84 14.11 -21.77
C SER A 332 -15.15 14.65 -21.17
N LYS A 333 -16.27 14.47 -21.88
CA LYS A 333 -17.59 14.89 -21.38
C LYS A 333 -18.09 14.03 -20.22
N VAL A 334 -17.76 12.74 -20.17
CA VAL A 334 -18.04 11.86 -19.00
C VAL A 334 -17.27 12.34 -17.78
N LYS A 335 -15.99 12.70 -17.96
CA LYS A 335 -15.20 13.28 -16.88
C LYS A 335 -15.77 14.61 -16.40
N ALA A 336 -16.21 15.46 -17.33
CA ALA A 336 -16.86 16.73 -17.00
C ALA A 336 -18.19 16.52 -16.25
N LEU A 337 -18.97 15.50 -16.63
CA LEU A 337 -20.18 15.07 -15.92
C LEU A 337 -19.86 14.67 -14.48
N ILE A 338 -18.93 13.73 -14.27
CA ILE A 338 -18.53 13.28 -12.92
C ILE A 338 -18.02 14.45 -12.08
N SER A 339 -17.18 15.32 -12.68
CA SER A 339 -16.67 16.52 -12.00
C SER A 339 -17.79 17.46 -11.56
N SER A 340 -18.89 17.53 -12.32
CA SER A 340 -20.04 18.37 -11.96
C SER A 340 -20.90 17.78 -10.83
N PHE A 341 -20.76 16.47 -10.55
CA PHE A 341 -21.37 15.82 -9.38
C PHE A 341 -20.52 15.93 -8.10
N LEU A 342 -19.25 16.33 -8.20
CA LEU A 342 -18.40 16.55 -7.03
C LEU A 342 -18.88 17.79 -6.25
N VAL A 343 -19.24 17.57 -4.99
CA VAL A 343 -19.76 18.59 -4.07
C VAL A 343 -18.77 19.74 -3.89
N GLU A 344 -17.47 19.44 -3.99
CA GLU A 344 -16.39 20.42 -3.91
C GLU A 344 -16.53 21.54 -4.94
N ASN A 345 -17.12 21.22 -6.10
CA ASN A 345 -17.29 22.12 -7.23
C ASN A 345 -18.61 22.91 -7.20
N TRP A 346 -19.51 22.64 -6.23
CA TRP A 346 -20.81 23.30 -6.16
C TRP A 346 -20.73 24.70 -5.55
N ASN A 347 -21.67 25.58 -5.87
CA ASN A 347 -21.73 26.93 -5.31
C ASN A 347 -22.51 26.98 -3.99
N VAL A 348 -22.03 26.24 -2.97
CA VAL A 348 -22.68 26.12 -1.64
C VAL A 348 -21.67 26.34 -0.50
N ASP A 349 -22.16 26.54 0.73
CA ASP A 349 -21.31 26.77 1.90
C ASP A 349 -20.32 25.61 2.16
N ASN A 350 -19.10 25.95 2.59
CA ASN A 350 -18.02 24.98 2.77
C ASN A 350 -18.32 23.93 3.86
N ASN A 351 -19.08 24.26 4.91
CA ASN A 351 -19.45 23.28 5.93
C ASN A 351 -20.44 22.27 5.36
N LEU A 352 -21.40 22.74 4.55
CA LEU A 352 -22.32 21.85 3.84
C LEU A 352 -21.57 20.94 2.86
N LYS A 353 -20.57 21.47 2.14
CA LYS A 353 -19.73 20.64 1.26
C LYS A 353 -19.05 19.51 2.01
N LYS A 354 -18.41 19.84 3.13
CA LYS A 354 -17.70 18.87 3.96
C LYS A 354 -18.63 17.77 4.48
N ASN A 355 -19.85 18.13 4.87
CA ASN A 355 -20.81 17.19 5.44
C ASN A 355 -21.48 16.26 4.40
N HIS A 356 -21.47 16.64 3.11
CA HIS A 356 -22.15 15.87 2.05
C HIS A 356 -21.19 15.26 1.02
N SER A 357 -19.91 15.61 1.06
CA SER A 357 -18.86 15.10 0.15
C SER A 357 -18.83 13.57 0.13
N GLU A 358 -18.75 12.92 1.30
CA GLU A 358 -18.73 11.45 1.40
C GLU A 358 -19.96 10.80 0.76
N ILE A 359 -21.15 11.34 1.03
CA ILE A 359 -22.41 10.83 0.48
C ILE A 359 -22.40 10.93 -1.05
N ALA A 360 -21.99 12.08 -1.61
CA ALA A 360 -21.94 12.27 -3.05
C ALA A 360 -20.91 11.35 -3.71
N HIS A 361 -19.72 11.23 -3.12
CA HIS A 361 -18.69 10.29 -3.59
C HIS A 361 -19.19 8.85 -3.58
N ALA A 362 -19.94 8.42 -2.56
CA ALA A 362 -20.55 7.09 -2.52
C ALA A 362 -21.51 6.84 -3.71
N HIS A 363 -22.35 7.83 -4.05
CA HIS A 363 -23.25 7.74 -5.22
C HIS A 363 -22.51 7.81 -6.55
N ILE A 364 -21.45 8.62 -6.67
CA ILE A 364 -20.58 8.63 -7.87
C ILE A 364 -19.89 7.28 -8.02
N ASN A 365 -19.32 6.72 -6.95
CA ASN A 365 -18.67 5.42 -6.98
C ASN A 365 -19.66 4.30 -7.33
N ARG A 366 -20.90 4.35 -6.82
CA ARG A 366 -21.98 3.44 -7.22
C ARG A 366 -22.34 3.61 -8.70
N PHE A 367 -22.51 4.83 -9.17
CA PHE A 367 -22.75 5.12 -10.58
C PHE A 367 -21.66 4.51 -11.47
N LEU A 368 -20.38 4.74 -11.14
CA LEU A 368 -19.25 4.16 -11.84
C LEU A 368 -19.21 2.64 -11.74
N TYR A 369 -19.54 2.06 -10.58
CA TYR A 369 -19.67 0.60 -10.43
C TYR A 369 -20.67 0.02 -11.43
N PHE A 370 -21.86 0.60 -11.55
CA PHE A 370 -22.86 0.13 -12.50
C PHE A 370 -22.40 0.29 -13.95
N VAL A 371 -21.66 1.35 -14.26
CA VAL A 371 -21.05 1.55 -15.58
C VAL A 371 -20.01 0.46 -15.87
N PHE A 372 -19.05 0.24 -14.96
CA PHE A 372 -17.93 -0.70 -15.18
C PHE A 372 -18.31 -2.17 -15.06
N CYS A 373 -19.22 -2.52 -14.13
CA CYS A 373 -19.55 -3.91 -13.80
C CYS A 373 -20.89 -4.37 -14.38
N HIS A 374 -21.87 -3.48 -14.49
CA HIS A 374 -23.23 -3.82 -14.93
C HIS A 374 -23.60 -3.27 -16.31
N LYS A 375 -22.72 -2.46 -16.92
CA LYS A 375 -22.90 -1.89 -18.26
C LYS A 375 -24.18 -1.06 -18.40
N ARG A 376 -24.61 -0.43 -17.30
CA ARG A 376 -25.86 0.33 -17.18
C ARG A 376 -25.63 1.62 -16.42
N LEU A 377 -26.51 2.60 -16.64
CA LEU A 377 -26.60 3.80 -15.82
C LEU A 377 -27.40 3.49 -14.54
N ASP A 378 -26.86 3.84 -13.39
CA ASP A 378 -27.62 3.87 -12.14
C ASP A 378 -28.36 5.21 -12.05
N MET A 379 -29.54 5.28 -12.68
CA MET A 379 -30.36 6.50 -12.72
C MET A 379 -30.71 7.00 -11.32
N ASP A 380 -30.86 6.09 -10.35
CA ASP A 380 -31.13 6.45 -8.95
C ASP A 380 -30.00 7.28 -8.34
N SER A 381 -28.73 6.91 -8.57
CA SER A 381 -27.59 7.73 -8.10
C SER A 381 -27.53 9.08 -8.81
N ILE A 382 -27.81 9.13 -10.11
CA ILE A 382 -27.84 10.38 -10.88
C ILE A 382 -28.93 11.31 -10.33
N LEU A 383 -30.16 10.81 -10.20
CA LEU A 383 -31.30 11.58 -9.71
C LEU A 383 -31.09 12.04 -8.27
N PHE A 384 -30.53 11.18 -7.42
CA PHE A 384 -30.17 11.54 -6.05
C PHE A 384 -29.16 12.68 -6.02
N LEU A 385 -28.10 12.62 -6.83
CA LEU A 385 -27.06 13.66 -6.87
C LEU A 385 -27.61 15.00 -7.40
N VAL A 386 -28.49 14.96 -8.41
CA VAL A 386 -29.19 16.16 -8.92
C VAL A 386 -30.05 16.79 -7.84
N ASP A 387 -30.87 15.98 -7.16
CA ASP A 387 -31.76 16.43 -6.10
C ASP A 387 -30.97 16.97 -4.89
N LEU A 388 -29.91 16.27 -4.47
CA LEU A 388 -29.00 16.74 -3.43
C LEU A 388 -28.41 18.11 -3.77
N LYS A 389 -27.92 18.29 -5.01
CA LYS A 389 -27.35 19.57 -5.46
C LYS A 389 -28.35 20.72 -5.35
N ILE A 390 -29.60 20.50 -5.81
CA ILE A 390 -30.69 21.48 -5.72
C ILE A 390 -31.03 21.79 -4.25
N ARG A 391 -31.15 20.77 -3.39
CA ARG A 391 -31.44 20.94 -1.96
C ARG A 391 -30.37 21.73 -1.22
N LEU A 392 -29.11 21.60 -1.61
CA LEU A 392 -28.00 22.37 -1.03
C LEU A 392 -27.90 23.81 -1.57
N GLY A 393 -28.74 24.18 -2.55
CA GLY A 393 -28.85 25.54 -3.06
C GLY A 393 -28.06 25.83 -4.33
N ASP A 394 -27.45 24.83 -4.96
CA ASP A 394 -26.78 25.00 -6.26
C ASP A 394 -27.72 24.60 -7.41
N THR A 395 -28.21 25.59 -8.14
CA THR A 395 -29.11 25.39 -9.28
C THR A 395 -28.39 25.35 -10.62
N THR A 396 -27.05 25.34 -10.62
CA THR A 396 -26.29 25.26 -11.88
C THR A 396 -26.56 23.93 -12.60
N PRO A 397 -26.86 23.96 -13.92
CA PRO A 397 -27.10 22.74 -14.68
C PRO A 397 -25.92 21.77 -14.65
N ILE A 398 -26.22 20.47 -14.65
CA ILE A 398 -25.22 19.42 -14.76
C ILE A 398 -24.77 19.32 -16.22
N ARG A 399 -23.46 19.49 -16.45
CA ARG A 399 -22.91 19.58 -17.79
C ARG A 399 -22.96 18.21 -18.47
N TYR A 400 -23.41 18.21 -19.73
CA TYR A 400 -23.46 17.02 -20.59
C TYR A 400 -24.29 15.85 -20.04
N LEU A 401 -25.17 16.08 -19.06
CA LEU A 401 -25.96 15.01 -18.45
C LEU A 401 -26.83 14.30 -19.49
N GLU A 402 -27.62 15.05 -20.25
CA GLU A 402 -28.50 14.50 -21.30
C GLU A 402 -27.70 13.81 -22.42
N GLU A 403 -26.62 14.44 -22.87
CA GLU A 403 -25.74 13.89 -23.90
C GLU A 403 -25.10 12.56 -23.46
N VAL A 404 -24.54 12.51 -22.25
CA VAL A 404 -23.91 11.29 -21.71
C VAL A 404 -24.94 10.21 -21.41
N ILE A 405 -26.17 10.56 -20.99
CA ILE A 405 -27.25 9.57 -20.85
C ILE A 405 -27.61 8.96 -22.21
N SER A 406 -27.67 9.76 -23.27
CA SER A 406 -28.01 9.26 -24.62
C SER A 406 -27.00 8.27 -25.21
N TRP A 407 -25.81 8.21 -24.62
CA TRP A 407 -24.68 7.44 -25.09
C TRP A 407 -24.57 6.02 -24.53
N MET A 408 -25.23 5.75 -23.39
CA MET A 408 -25.07 4.52 -22.60
C MET A 408 -26.22 3.56 -22.80
#